data_AF-A0A4Q0IVT9-F1
#
_entry.id   AF-A0A4Q0IVT9-F1
#
_cell.length_a   1.000
_cell.length_b   1.000
_cell.length_c   1.000
_cell.angle_alpha   90.00
_cell.angle_beta   90.00
_cell.angle_gamma   90.00
#
_symmetry.space_group_name_H-M   'P 1'
#
loop_
_entity.id
_entity.type
_entity.pdbx_description
1 polymer ?
#
loop_
_entity_poly.entity_id
_entity_poly.type
_entity_poly.pdbx_seq_one_letter_code
_entity_poly.pdbx_strand_id
1 'polypeptide(L)'
;MSIFSKLFSKPSKEDVMRFNYDLNFTVIPELVKEYNNNPSADVAELTSIKRPDNVSKQVSALYRQIKTIESGINGHPGISLIIVEMPKSWVISEVEIGMLAVNRNLHHAVYFTMEYSLGSYMMCVTDEKGHGCIKEVRDREHFCFEVFKSAMSFWDRLESARKPIAEF
;
A
#
# COMPACT_ATOMS: atom_id res chain seq x y z
N MET A 1 13.99 -10.59 -36.08
CA MET A 1 13.09 -10.90 -34.95
C MET A 1 11.66 -10.56 -35.35
N SER A 2 10.73 -11.52 -35.29
CA SER A 2 9.36 -11.37 -35.82
C SER A 2 8.45 -10.57 -34.88
N ILE A 3 7.61 -9.69 -35.45
CA ILE A 3 6.59 -8.86 -34.77
C ILE A 3 5.65 -9.68 -33.87
N PHE A 4 5.43 -10.95 -34.19
CA PHE A 4 4.62 -11.88 -33.40
C PHE A 4 5.23 -12.24 -32.03
N SER A 5 6.56 -12.20 -31.89
CA SER A 5 7.23 -12.49 -30.61
C SER A 5 6.98 -11.43 -29.53
N LYS A 6 6.69 -10.18 -29.94
CA LYS A 6 6.33 -9.10 -29.01
C LYS A 6 4.90 -9.24 -28.46
N LEU A 7 3.98 -9.84 -29.22
CA LEU A 7 2.57 -9.99 -28.82
C LEU A 7 2.34 -11.02 -27.69
N PHE A 8 3.29 -11.94 -27.46
CA PHE A 8 3.21 -13.02 -26.46
C PHE A 8 4.33 -12.97 -25.41
N SER A 9 5.12 -11.90 -25.39
CA SER A 9 6.23 -11.77 -24.47
C SER A 9 5.74 -11.53 -23.03
N LYS A 10 6.10 -12.42 -22.11
CA LYS A 10 5.89 -12.24 -20.67
C LYS A 10 6.65 -11.01 -20.17
N PRO A 11 6.19 -10.31 -19.11
CA PRO A 11 6.95 -9.22 -18.52
C PRO A 11 8.37 -9.68 -18.14
N SER A 12 9.37 -8.84 -18.43
CA SER A 12 10.73 -9.05 -17.95
C SER A 12 10.81 -8.81 -16.44
N LYS A 13 11.94 -9.17 -15.80
CA LYS A 13 12.15 -8.90 -14.37
C LYS A 13 12.16 -7.39 -14.11
N GLU A 14 12.79 -6.64 -15.00
CA GLU A 14 12.88 -5.19 -14.95
C GLU A 14 11.50 -4.54 -15.10
N ASP A 15 10.62 -5.10 -15.94
CA ASP A 15 9.22 -4.64 -16.04
C ASP A 15 8.46 -4.85 -14.74
N VAL A 16 8.65 -6.01 -14.08
CA VAL A 16 8.03 -6.30 -12.78
C VAL A 16 8.55 -5.36 -11.70
N MET A 17 9.86 -5.09 -11.66
CA MET A 17 10.45 -4.17 -10.70
C MET A 17 9.93 -2.74 -10.88
N ARG A 18 9.90 -2.23 -12.13
CA ARG A 18 9.37 -0.89 -12.43
C ARG A 18 7.89 -0.78 -12.08
N PHE A 19 7.12 -1.82 -12.41
CA PHE A 19 5.71 -1.89 -12.05
C PHE A 19 5.50 -1.87 -10.54
N ASN A 20 6.25 -2.67 -9.78
CA ASN A 20 6.15 -2.69 -8.33
C ASN A 20 6.56 -1.35 -7.73
N TYR A 21 7.63 -0.71 -8.22
CA TYR A 21 8.02 0.61 -7.76
C TYR A 21 6.88 1.63 -7.98
N ASP A 22 6.37 1.73 -9.20
CA ASP A 22 5.27 2.65 -9.54
C ASP A 22 3.99 2.35 -8.74
N LEU A 23 3.68 1.08 -8.53
CA LEU A 23 2.55 0.65 -7.72
C LEU A 23 2.63 1.17 -6.27
N ASN A 24 3.79 1.03 -5.63
CA ASN A 24 3.95 1.37 -4.20
C ASN A 24 4.19 2.86 -3.95
N PHE A 25 4.85 3.55 -4.88
CA PHE A 25 5.26 4.95 -4.68
C PHE A 25 4.42 5.96 -5.47
N THR A 26 3.57 5.51 -6.39
CA THR A 26 2.65 6.39 -7.14
C THR A 26 1.20 5.94 -6.96
N VAL A 27 0.85 4.75 -7.46
CA VAL A 27 -0.56 4.34 -7.63
C VAL A 27 -1.29 4.18 -6.30
N ILE A 28 -0.73 3.41 -5.36
CA ILE A 28 -1.38 3.19 -4.06
C ILE A 28 -1.43 4.49 -3.24
N PRO A 29 -0.35 5.30 -3.14
CA PRO A 29 -0.41 6.61 -2.50
C PRO A 29 -1.49 7.54 -3.08
N GLU A 30 -1.66 7.58 -4.40
CA GLU A 30 -2.74 8.35 -5.03
C GLU A 30 -4.12 7.83 -4.65
N LEU A 31 -4.34 6.52 -4.63
CA LEU A 31 -5.60 5.92 -4.18
C LEU A 31 -5.93 6.26 -2.72
N VAL A 32 -4.91 6.25 -1.85
CA VAL A 32 -5.05 6.62 -0.43
C VAL A 32 -5.43 8.09 -0.31
N LYS A 33 -4.79 8.97 -1.08
CA LYS A 33 -5.11 10.39 -1.13
C LYS A 33 -6.54 10.62 -1.61
N GLU A 34 -6.97 9.95 -2.67
CA GLU A 34 -8.33 10.06 -3.21
C GLU A 34 -9.36 9.63 -2.17
N TYR A 35 -9.16 8.47 -1.55
CA TYR A 35 -10.01 7.99 -0.45
C TYR A 35 -10.09 9.02 0.68
N ASN A 36 -8.94 9.47 1.20
CA ASN A 36 -8.87 10.40 2.32
C ASN A 36 -9.53 11.76 2.06
N ASN A 37 -9.58 12.21 0.80
CA ASN A 37 -10.13 13.51 0.42
C ASN A 37 -11.58 13.46 -0.08
N ASN A 38 -12.12 12.26 -0.34
CA ASN A 38 -13.49 12.08 -0.80
C ASN A 38 -14.31 11.30 0.24
N PRO A 39 -15.06 11.97 1.13
CA PRO A 39 -15.89 11.34 2.18
C PRO A 39 -16.92 10.32 1.67
N SER A 40 -17.21 10.32 0.36
CA SER A 40 -18.14 9.38 -0.27
C SER A 40 -17.44 8.15 -0.88
N ALA A 41 -16.11 8.09 -0.87
CA ALA A 41 -15.36 6.97 -1.43
C ALA A 41 -15.55 5.69 -0.61
N ASP A 42 -15.71 4.55 -1.27
CA ASP A 42 -15.80 3.26 -0.59
C ASP A 42 -14.39 2.69 -0.31
N VAL A 43 -14.22 1.97 0.80
CA VAL A 43 -12.98 1.23 1.08
C VAL A 43 -12.67 0.20 -0.01
N ALA A 44 -13.69 -0.31 -0.71
CA ALA A 44 -13.53 -1.16 -1.88
C ALA A 44 -12.68 -0.51 -3.00
N GLU A 45 -12.61 0.82 -3.05
CA GLU A 45 -11.75 1.52 -4.01
C GLU A 45 -10.27 1.24 -3.73
N LEU A 46 -9.87 1.19 -2.46
CA LEU A 46 -8.51 0.87 -2.02
C LEU A 46 -8.10 -0.58 -2.34
N THR A 47 -9.06 -1.51 -2.33
CA THR A 47 -8.80 -2.94 -2.59
C THR A 47 -8.82 -3.29 -4.08
N SER A 48 -9.47 -2.45 -4.91
CA SER A 48 -9.71 -2.73 -6.32
C SER A 48 -8.55 -2.39 -7.27
N ILE A 49 -7.52 -1.68 -6.79
CA ILE A 49 -6.34 -1.15 -7.51
C ILE A 49 -6.52 -1.24 -9.03
N LYS A 50 -7.27 -0.27 -9.57
CA LYS A 50 -7.80 -0.36 -10.94
C LYS A 50 -6.68 -0.21 -11.95
N ARG A 51 -6.66 -1.14 -12.91
CA ARG A 51 -5.83 -1.05 -14.10
C ARG A 51 -6.34 0.10 -15.00
N PRO A 52 -5.49 1.05 -15.43
CA PRO A 52 -5.89 2.05 -16.42
C PRO A 52 -6.25 1.43 -17.78
N ASP A 53 -7.17 2.05 -18.52
CA ASP A 53 -7.73 1.48 -19.76
C ASP A 53 -6.70 1.34 -20.89
N ASN A 54 -5.67 2.19 -20.91
CA ASN A 54 -4.70 2.32 -22.01
C ASN A 54 -3.31 1.74 -21.69
N VAL A 55 -3.22 0.71 -20.84
CA VAL A 55 -1.93 0.06 -20.54
C VAL A 55 -1.58 -1.04 -21.54
N SER A 56 -0.29 -1.34 -21.69
CA SER A 56 0.17 -2.46 -22.52
C SER A 56 -0.36 -3.80 -21.98
N LYS A 57 -0.42 -4.83 -22.84
CA LYS A 57 -0.83 -6.20 -22.43
C LYS A 57 0.03 -6.75 -21.29
N GLN A 58 1.32 -6.43 -21.26
CA GLN A 58 2.26 -6.87 -20.23
C GLN A 58 1.93 -6.24 -18.88
N VAL A 59 1.73 -4.91 -18.84
CA VAL A 59 1.32 -4.19 -17.63
C VAL A 59 -0.04 -4.68 -17.16
N SER A 60 -0.98 -4.91 -18.09
CA SER A 60 -2.27 -5.50 -17.75
C SER A 60 -2.16 -6.89 -17.10
N ALA A 61 -1.14 -7.69 -17.44
CA ALA A 61 -0.91 -8.99 -16.82
C ALA A 61 -0.32 -8.87 -15.40
N LEU A 62 0.40 -7.79 -15.11
CA LEU A 62 0.93 -7.50 -13.78
C LEU A 62 -0.15 -7.01 -12.82
N TYR A 63 -1.05 -6.12 -13.26
CA TYR A 63 -2.21 -5.71 -12.44
C TYR A 63 -3.06 -6.91 -11.98
N ARG A 64 -3.25 -7.91 -12.83
CA ARG A 64 -4.02 -9.14 -12.48
C ARG A 64 -3.34 -10.03 -11.45
N GLN A 65 -2.07 -9.80 -11.16
CA GLN A 65 -1.31 -10.56 -10.16
C GLN A 65 -1.32 -9.88 -8.79
N ILE A 66 -1.79 -8.63 -8.70
CA ILE A 66 -1.98 -7.95 -7.42
C ILE A 66 -3.09 -8.68 -6.65
N LYS A 67 -2.84 -8.96 -5.38
CA LYS A 67 -3.86 -9.50 -4.48
C LYS A 67 -3.97 -8.62 -3.25
N THR A 68 -5.20 -8.40 -2.80
CA THR A 68 -5.48 -7.70 -1.55
C THR A 68 -6.12 -8.67 -0.57
N ILE A 69 -5.66 -8.66 0.68
CA ILE A 69 -6.19 -9.48 1.76
C ILE A 69 -6.59 -8.55 2.89
N GLU A 70 -7.90 -8.41 3.10
CA GLU A 70 -8.44 -7.59 4.18
C GLU A 70 -8.64 -8.42 5.46
N SER A 71 -8.25 -7.86 6.59
CA SER A 71 -8.49 -8.39 7.92
C SER A 71 -9.05 -7.30 8.84
N GLY A 72 -10.14 -7.62 9.54
CA GLY A 72 -10.66 -6.77 10.60
C GLY A 72 -9.91 -6.96 11.92
N ILE A 73 -10.05 -6.00 12.84
CA ILE A 73 -9.40 -6.07 14.16
C ILE A 73 -10.45 -6.29 15.25
N ASN A 74 -10.27 -7.35 16.05
CA ASN A 74 -11.12 -7.61 17.20
C ASN A 74 -11.09 -6.44 18.19
N GLY A 75 -12.26 -6.00 18.63
CA GLY A 75 -12.39 -4.81 19.50
C GLY A 75 -12.39 -3.47 18.74
N HIS A 76 -12.07 -3.46 17.45
CA HIS A 76 -12.03 -2.26 16.62
C HIS A 76 -12.75 -2.46 15.27
N PRO A 77 -14.09 -2.58 15.24
CA PRO A 77 -14.85 -2.95 14.04
C PRO A 77 -14.79 -1.93 12.90
N GLY A 78 -14.45 -0.67 13.19
CA GLY A 78 -14.23 0.38 12.19
C GLY A 78 -12.84 0.33 11.55
N ILE A 79 -11.96 -0.55 12.01
CA ILE A 79 -10.56 -0.62 11.58
C ILE A 79 -10.33 -1.90 10.79
N SER A 80 -9.70 -1.76 9.63
CA SER A 80 -9.21 -2.89 8.85
C SER A 80 -7.77 -2.69 8.41
N LEU A 81 -7.09 -3.83 8.25
CA LEU A 81 -5.75 -3.93 7.71
C LEU A 81 -5.83 -4.69 6.40
N ILE A 82 -5.33 -4.09 5.32
CA ILE A 82 -5.36 -4.68 3.99
C ILE A 82 -3.93 -4.90 3.53
N ILE A 83 -3.53 -6.16 3.44
CA ILE A 83 -2.25 -6.56 2.85
C ILE A 83 -2.37 -6.44 1.33
N VAL A 84 -1.36 -5.85 0.70
CA VAL A 84 -1.21 -5.77 -0.75
C VAL A 84 -0.03 -6.66 -1.16
N GLU A 85 -0.34 -7.79 -1.79
CA GLU A 85 0.65 -8.68 -2.39
C GLU A 85 0.93 -8.25 -3.83
N MET A 86 2.19 -7.95 -4.11
CA MET A 86 2.67 -7.51 -5.42
C MET A 86 3.06 -8.69 -6.31
N PRO A 87 3.13 -8.49 -7.65
CA PRO A 87 3.77 -9.43 -8.55
C PRO A 87 5.20 -9.79 -8.10
N LYS A 88 5.54 -11.08 -8.12
CA LYS A 88 6.87 -11.56 -7.71
C LYS A 88 7.93 -11.20 -8.75
N SER A 89 8.96 -10.47 -8.32
CA SER A 89 10.13 -10.10 -9.14
C SER A 89 11.25 -11.16 -9.10
N TRP A 90 11.22 -12.10 -8.13
CA TRP A 90 12.26 -13.12 -7.88
C TRP A 90 13.67 -12.54 -7.62
N VAL A 91 13.73 -11.25 -7.30
CA VAL A 91 14.89 -10.51 -6.83
C VAL A 91 14.42 -9.68 -5.64
N ILE A 92 15.32 -9.29 -4.74
CA ILE A 92 14.97 -8.39 -3.63
C ILE A 92 14.45 -7.09 -4.26
N SER A 93 13.15 -6.83 -4.15
CA SER A 93 12.55 -5.55 -4.51
C SER A 93 12.72 -4.58 -3.35
N GLU A 94 12.74 -3.29 -3.68
CA GLU A 94 12.79 -2.21 -2.70
C GLU A 94 11.66 -2.36 -1.68
N VAL A 95 10.46 -2.74 -2.13
CA VAL A 95 9.33 -3.11 -1.26
C VAL A 95 9.07 -4.61 -1.32
N GLU A 96 9.04 -5.28 -0.16
CA GLU A 96 8.75 -6.69 0.04
C GLU A 96 7.24 -6.96 0.17
N ILE A 97 6.54 -6.10 0.92
CA ILE A 97 5.09 -6.16 1.17
C ILE A 97 4.55 -4.76 1.47
N GLY A 98 3.32 -4.49 1.03
CA GLY A 98 2.59 -3.26 1.35
C GLY A 98 1.37 -3.57 2.21
N MET A 99 0.96 -2.62 3.05
CA MET A 99 -0.17 -2.76 3.94
C MET A 99 -0.89 -1.42 4.14
N LEU A 100 -2.18 -1.40 3.85
CA LEU A 100 -3.06 -0.27 4.14
C LEU A 100 -3.68 -0.48 5.52
N ALA A 101 -3.58 0.53 6.38
CA ALA A 101 -4.35 0.59 7.61
C ALA A 101 -5.50 1.58 7.43
N VAL A 102 -6.73 1.12 7.54
CA VAL A 102 -7.94 1.89 7.26
C VAL A 102 -8.76 2.05 8.53
N ASN A 103 -9.17 3.27 8.84
CA ASN A 103 -10.16 3.59 9.85
C ASN A 103 -11.38 4.22 9.18
N ARG A 104 -12.43 3.41 9.04
CA ARG A 104 -13.71 3.76 8.39
C ARG A 104 -14.45 4.86 9.15
N ASN A 105 -14.33 4.90 10.48
CA ASN A 105 -15.02 5.90 11.30
C ASN A 105 -14.43 7.29 11.09
N LEU A 106 -13.12 7.36 10.83
CA LEU A 106 -12.42 8.61 10.56
C LEU A 106 -12.35 8.95 9.06
N HIS A 107 -12.79 8.03 8.21
CA HIS A 107 -12.62 8.08 6.76
C HIS A 107 -11.15 8.36 6.40
N HIS A 108 -10.27 7.52 6.94
CA HIS A 108 -8.83 7.74 6.78
C HIS A 108 -8.06 6.43 6.62
N ALA A 109 -7.16 6.41 5.65
CA ALA A 109 -6.25 5.32 5.37
C ALA A 109 -4.80 5.82 5.35
N VAL A 110 -3.88 4.96 5.77
CA VAL A 110 -2.43 5.17 5.72
C VAL A 110 -1.79 3.95 5.07
N TYR A 111 -0.83 4.17 4.18
CA TYR A 111 -0.13 3.11 3.50
C TYR A 111 1.28 2.92 4.06
N PHE A 112 1.59 1.68 4.41
CA PHE A 112 2.87 1.26 4.94
C PHE A 112 3.53 0.25 4.02
N THR A 113 4.84 0.33 3.92
CA THR A 113 5.68 -0.57 3.13
C THR A 113 6.75 -1.19 4.02
N MET A 114 7.08 -2.46 3.75
CA MET A 114 8.26 -3.13 4.31
C MET A 114 9.32 -3.16 3.24
N GLU A 115 10.44 -2.49 3.49
CA GLU A 115 11.45 -2.21 2.48
C GLU A 115 12.82 -2.71 2.89
N TYR A 116 13.57 -3.32 1.98
CA TYR A 116 14.94 -3.72 2.29
C TYR A 116 15.88 -2.54 2.06
N SER A 117 16.45 -1.99 3.14
CA SER A 117 17.33 -0.82 3.10
C SER A 117 18.44 -0.93 4.13
N LEU A 118 19.64 -0.47 3.79
CA LEU A 118 20.81 -0.40 4.69
C LEU A 118 21.18 -1.71 5.43
N GLY A 119 20.81 -2.87 4.88
CA GLY A 119 21.12 -4.19 5.45
C GLY A 119 20.06 -4.74 6.41
N SER A 120 18.91 -4.08 6.55
CA SER A 120 17.77 -4.55 7.33
C SER A 120 16.45 -4.29 6.58
N TYR A 121 15.33 -4.74 7.15
CA TYR A 121 14.01 -4.33 6.67
C TYR A 121 13.53 -3.11 7.45
N MET A 122 13.00 -2.13 6.75
CA MET A 122 12.47 -0.89 7.27
C MET A 122 10.97 -0.83 7.02
N MET A 123 10.20 -0.45 8.04
CA MET A 123 8.81 -0.04 7.88
C MET A 123 8.79 1.44 7.50
N CYS A 124 8.18 1.75 6.37
CA CYS A 124 8.05 3.11 5.85
C CYS A 124 6.57 3.50 5.72
N VAL A 125 6.28 4.80 5.77
CA VAL A 125 5.01 5.35 5.27
C VAL A 125 5.27 5.95 3.90
N THR A 126 4.34 5.71 2.98
CA THR A 126 4.35 6.32 1.66
C THR A 126 3.03 7.03 1.42
N ASP A 127 3.10 8.29 1.03
CA ASP A 127 1.97 9.11 0.59
C ASP A 127 2.31 9.85 -0.72
N GLU A 128 1.39 10.68 -1.21
CA GLU A 128 1.62 11.42 -2.46
C GLU A 128 2.70 12.51 -2.35
N LYS A 129 3.10 12.87 -1.12
CA LYS A 129 4.05 13.94 -0.83
C LYS A 129 5.45 13.39 -0.59
N GLY A 130 5.57 12.12 -0.23
CA GLY A 130 6.85 11.45 -0.16
C GLY A 130 6.84 10.15 0.61
N HIS A 131 8.04 9.77 0.99
CA HIS A 131 8.39 8.48 1.57
C HIS A 131 9.22 8.71 2.83
N GLY A 132 8.84 8.06 3.93
CA GLY A 132 9.47 8.24 5.23
C GLY A 132 9.69 6.92 5.96
N CYS A 133 10.95 6.62 6.27
CA CYS A 133 11.30 5.50 7.14
C CYS A 133 10.83 5.77 8.58
N ILE A 134 10.15 4.80 9.18
CA ILE A 134 9.65 4.88 10.56
C ILE A 134 10.59 4.15 11.50
N LYS A 135 10.83 2.86 11.22
CA LYS A 135 11.63 1.98 12.09
C LYS A 135 12.05 0.70 11.40
N GLU A 136 13.04 0.04 11.97
CA GLU A 136 13.44 -1.30 11.57
C GLU A 136 12.39 -2.35 11.96
N VAL A 137 12.16 -3.32 11.07
CA VAL A 137 11.34 -4.51 11.27
C VAL A 137 12.14 -5.76 10.88
N ARG A 138 11.80 -6.90 11.46
CA ARG A 138 12.63 -8.11 11.37
C ARG A 138 12.15 -9.05 10.27
N ASP A 139 10.83 -9.13 10.13
CA ASP A 139 10.12 -10.02 9.23
C ASP A 139 8.72 -9.44 8.98
N ARG A 140 7.93 -10.14 8.15
CA ARG A 140 6.57 -9.72 7.77
C ARG A 140 5.60 -9.70 8.94
N GLU A 141 5.76 -10.59 9.93
CA GLU A 141 4.88 -10.64 11.10
C GLU A 141 5.12 -9.44 12.02
N HIS A 142 6.39 -9.15 12.30
CA HIS A 142 6.81 -7.96 13.02
C HIS A 142 6.34 -6.68 12.30
N PHE A 143 6.44 -6.64 10.97
CA PHE A 143 5.90 -5.55 10.16
C PHE A 143 4.38 -5.37 10.37
N CYS A 144 3.57 -6.41 10.20
CA CYS A 144 2.12 -6.32 10.41
C CYS A 144 1.75 -5.83 11.81
N PHE A 145 2.45 -6.29 12.85
CA PHE A 145 2.22 -5.86 14.22
C PHE A 145 2.60 -4.39 14.46
N GLU A 146 3.70 -3.93 13.88
CA GLU A 146 4.14 -2.54 14.02
C GLU A 146 3.30 -1.56 13.19
N VAL A 147 2.76 -2.00 12.04
CA VAL A 147 1.75 -1.26 11.28
C VAL A 147 0.51 -1.04 12.14
N PHE A 148 -0.01 -2.09 12.77
CA PHE A 148 -1.17 -1.97 13.65
C PHE A 148 -0.94 -0.93 14.76
N LYS A 149 0.17 -1.05 15.51
CA LYS A 149 0.51 -0.09 16.58
C LYS A 149 0.67 1.34 16.08
N SER A 150 1.35 1.51 14.95
CA SER A 150 1.60 2.84 14.36
C SER A 150 0.29 3.48 13.91
N ALA A 151 -0.60 2.69 13.31
CA ALA A 151 -1.90 3.15 12.86
C ALA A 151 -2.80 3.55 14.04
N MET A 152 -2.85 2.74 15.11
CA MET A 152 -3.58 3.11 16.34
C MET A 152 -3.10 4.46 16.90
N SER A 153 -1.79 4.64 17.06
CA SER A 153 -1.22 5.91 17.52
C SER A 153 -1.48 7.08 16.55
N PHE A 154 -1.54 6.82 15.25
CA PHE A 154 -1.90 7.82 14.26
C PHE A 154 -3.36 8.28 14.42
N TRP A 155 -4.29 7.35 14.59
CA TRP A 155 -5.71 7.67 14.76
C TRP A 155 -6.00 8.39 16.06
N ASP A 156 -5.38 8.00 17.18
CA ASP A 156 -5.53 8.69 18.46
C ASP A 156 -5.15 10.18 18.33
N ARG A 157 -4.05 10.46 17.60
CA ARG A 157 -3.62 11.84 17.30
C ARG A 157 -4.60 12.56 16.38
N LEU A 158 -5.11 11.89 15.35
CA LEU A 158 -6.07 12.47 14.41
C LEU A 158 -7.40 12.81 15.11
N GLU A 159 -7.89 11.93 15.98
CA GLU A 159 -9.09 12.16 16.79
C GLU A 159 -8.91 13.34 17.73
N SER A 160 -7.76 13.41 18.41
CA SER A 160 -7.40 14.52 19.30
C SER A 160 -7.34 15.84 18.54
N ALA A 161 -6.78 15.86 17.32
CA ALA A 161 -6.72 17.05 16.47
C ALA A 161 -8.10 17.49 15.94
N ARG A 162 -9.03 16.54 15.71
CA ARG A 162 -10.41 16.83 15.29
C ARG A 162 -11.31 17.29 16.44
N LYS A 163 -10.96 16.94 17.68
CA LYS A 163 -11.65 17.35 18.90
C LYS A 163 -10.65 18.03 19.85
N PRO A 164 -10.14 19.22 19.51
CA PRO A 164 -9.31 19.96 20.44
C PRO A 164 -10.16 20.21 21.68
N ILE A 165 -9.85 19.51 22.78
CA ILE A 165 -10.44 19.84 24.07
C ILE A 165 -9.99 21.29 24.31
N ALA A 166 -10.95 22.20 24.44
CA ALA A 166 -10.65 23.56 24.86
C ALA A 166 -10.04 23.45 26.27
N GLU A 167 -8.72 23.46 26.34
CA GLU A 167 -8.00 23.68 27.59
C GLU A 167 -8.35 25.10 28.04
N PHE A 168 -9.17 25.19 29.08
CA PHE A 168 -9.46 26.43 29.82
C PHE A 168 -8.35 26.69 30.84
#